data_AF-B7MSZ0-F1
#
_entry.id   AF-B7MSZ0-F1
#
_cell.length_a   1.000
_cell.length_b   1.000
_cell.length_c   1.000
_cell.angle_alpha   90.00
_cell.angle_beta   90.00
_cell.angle_gamma   90.00
#
_symmetry.space_group_name_H-M   'P 1'
#
loop_
_entity.id
_entity.type
_entity.pdbx_description
1 polymer ?
#
loop_
_entity_poly.entity_id
_entity_poly.type
_entity_poly.pdbx_seq_one_letter_code
_entity_poly.pdbx_strand_id
1 'polypeptide(L)'
;MNDVNIGKDNSRHSFVFTGKGGEYFLICLVNFLLTIITLGIYGPWALIKCRRYIYQHVTLKGQPFSYKGTGGTIFVSMLLIVAVYLFSISCFAGQYFALGLFLFALLICGIPCMAVKSLQYQANMTSLNGIRFGFNCSMLRAWWVMLGLPVLLALVFWFALYLIAQVTTSIGGLFFNLVALSLLSAIGLGVVHGITYSKWMPLLGNNATFGIHKFSIQVNVKECIKGCMLAILTMVPFIIVIGIMIAPVFQQLMMMTMLGRSDAGSEFVLQYYPQIMASYFLYFVAILVFASYLYVTLRSLFLNNLTLANGTIRFHSSVTAIGMLLRMLAVLMGSSITCGLAYPWLKMWMVSWIANNTHVQGDLDSLELTNDDKPQDSGSLMWISRGIMPYVPFI
;
A
#
# COMPACT_ATOMS: atom_id res chain seq x y z
N MET A 1 -49.53 -5.71 27.59
CA MET A 1 -48.23 -6.34 27.33
C MET A 1 -47.95 -6.19 25.85
N ASN A 2 -47.27 -5.10 25.48
CA ASN A 2 -46.87 -4.85 24.10
C ASN A 2 -45.38 -5.17 24.04
N ASP A 3 -45.05 -6.39 23.63
CA ASP A 3 -43.71 -6.75 23.21
C ASP A 3 -43.40 -5.94 21.95
N VAL A 4 -42.83 -4.76 22.16
CA VAL A 4 -42.12 -4.04 21.12
C VAL A 4 -40.96 -4.95 20.73
N ASN A 5 -41.10 -5.55 19.55
CA ASN A 5 -40.04 -6.23 18.83
C ASN A 5 -38.89 -5.22 18.62
N ILE A 6 -38.02 -5.09 19.62
CA ILE A 6 -36.70 -4.46 19.46
C ILE A 6 -36.00 -5.35 18.44
N GLY A 7 -35.98 -4.90 17.18
CA GLY A 7 -35.37 -5.64 16.09
C GLY A 7 -33.99 -6.14 16.50
N LYS A 8 -33.74 -7.42 16.27
CA LYS A 8 -32.43 -8.07 16.45
C LYS A 8 -31.31 -7.11 16.05
N ASP A 9 -30.48 -6.85 17.04
CA ASP A 9 -29.71 -5.63 17.23
C ASP A 9 -28.73 -5.35 16.08
N ASN A 10 -28.74 -4.12 15.58
CA ASN A 10 -27.72 -3.55 14.68
C ASN A 10 -26.42 -3.27 15.48
N SER A 11 -25.99 -4.25 16.28
CA SER A 11 -24.87 -4.12 17.19
C SER A 11 -23.60 -3.83 16.39
N ARG A 12 -22.94 -2.73 16.76
CA ARG A 12 -21.70 -2.27 16.14
C ARG A 12 -20.54 -2.64 17.06
N HIS A 13 -19.65 -3.48 16.54
CA HIS A 13 -18.46 -3.94 17.25
C HIS A 13 -17.22 -3.32 16.60
N SER A 14 -16.45 -2.55 17.37
CA SER A 14 -15.15 -2.06 16.91
C SER A 14 -14.06 -3.12 17.13
N PHE A 15 -13.02 -3.06 16.31
CA PHE A 15 -11.77 -3.75 16.63
C PHE A 15 -11.05 -2.99 17.74
N VAL A 16 -10.57 -3.69 18.76
CA VAL A 16 -9.84 -3.09 19.88
C VAL A 16 -8.42 -3.60 19.86
N PHE A 17 -7.46 -2.67 19.87
CA PHE A 17 -6.04 -2.99 19.99
C PHE A 17 -5.57 -2.80 21.43
N THR A 18 -5.19 -3.89 22.10
CA THR A 18 -4.74 -3.92 23.50
C THR A 18 -3.21 -3.88 23.65
N GLY A 19 -2.46 -3.82 22.55
CA GLY A 19 -1.01 -3.92 22.54
C GLY A 19 -0.32 -2.65 23.04
N LYS A 20 0.78 -2.82 23.78
CA LYS A 20 1.57 -1.71 24.33
C LYS A 20 2.75 -1.38 23.42
N GLY A 21 2.91 -0.09 23.12
CA GLY A 21 4.00 0.39 22.28
C GLY A 21 5.40 0.06 22.81
N GLY A 22 5.60 0.08 24.14
CA GLY A 22 6.90 -0.23 24.76
C GLY A 22 7.31 -1.70 24.65
N GLU A 23 6.37 -2.63 24.82
CA GLU A 23 6.61 -4.06 24.62
C GLU A 23 6.96 -4.36 23.15
N TYR A 24 6.21 -3.77 22.22
CA TYR A 24 6.50 -3.88 20.79
C TYR A 24 7.86 -3.28 20.42
N PHE A 25 8.24 -2.15 21.02
CA PHE A 25 9.55 -1.54 20.83
C PHE A 25 10.67 -2.49 21.25
N LEU A 26 10.59 -3.12 22.43
CA LEU A 26 11.59 -4.08 22.89
C LEU A 26 11.71 -5.27 21.93
N ILE A 27 10.58 -5.80 21.45
CA ILE A 27 10.55 -6.87 20.45
C ILE A 27 11.27 -6.44 19.17
N CYS A 28 10.95 -5.24 18.65
CA CYS A 28 11.59 -4.70 17.46
C CYS A 28 13.09 -4.46 17.65
N LEU A 29 13.51 -3.92 18.80
CA LEU A 29 14.91 -3.67 19.11
C LEU A 29 15.72 -4.97 19.12
N VAL A 30 15.27 -5.98 19.88
CA VAL A 30 15.94 -7.29 19.94
C VAL A 30 16.00 -7.93 18.56
N ASN A 31 14.89 -7.90 17.81
CA ASN A 31 14.84 -8.44 16.46
C ASN A 31 15.76 -7.70 15.49
N PHE A 32 15.88 -6.38 15.63
CA PHE A 32 16.76 -5.55 14.81
C PHE A 32 18.23 -5.89 15.07
N LEU A 33 18.64 -5.96 16.35
CA LEU A 33 19.99 -6.39 16.72
C LEU A 33 20.32 -7.78 16.15
N LEU A 34 19.39 -8.73 16.30
CA LEU A 34 19.60 -10.09 15.80
C LEU A 34 19.65 -10.14 14.26
N THR A 35 18.89 -9.28 13.58
CA THR A 35 18.95 -9.14 12.12
C THR A 35 20.30 -8.58 11.67
N ILE A 36 20.87 -7.61 12.38
CA ILE A 36 22.21 -7.07 12.09
C ILE A 36 23.27 -8.15 12.31
N ILE A 37 23.27 -8.80 13.48
CA ILE A 37 24.26 -9.83 13.84
C ILE A 37 24.25 -10.99 12.83
N THR A 38 23.08 -11.33 12.29
CA THR A 38 22.91 -12.40 11.29
C THR A 38 22.99 -11.90 9.84
N LEU A 39 23.44 -10.67 9.60
CA LEU A 39 23.54 -10.06 8.26
C LEU A 39 22.25 -10.15 7.43
N GLY A 40 21.09 -9.98 8.07
CA GLY A 40 19.78 -9.99 7.44
C GLY A 40 19.09 -11.36 7.43
N ILE A 41 19.79 -12.46 7.76
CA ILE A 41 19.21 -13.82 7.71
C ILE A 41 18.02 -13.93 8.65
N TYR A 42 18.08 -13.35 9.86
CA TYR A 42 16.98 -13.44 10.84
C TYR A 42 15.74 -12.58 10.49
N GLY A 43 15.81 -11.72 9.46
CA GLY A 43 14.73 -10.78 9.08
C GLY A 43 13.32 -11.41 8.96
N PRO A 44 13.14 -12.57 8.31
CA PRO A 44 11.84 -13.24 8.21
C PRO A 44 11.24 -13.68 9.55
N TRP A 45 12.06 -14.12 10.50
CA TRP A 45 11.61 -14.48 11.85
C TRP A 45 11.23 -13.24 12.66
N ALA A 46 12.01 -12.16 12.53
CA ALA A 46 11.69 -10.86 13.11
C ALA A 46 10.31 -10.36 12.64
N LEU A 47 10.06 -10.41 11.33
CA LEU A 47 8.80 -9.97 10.73
C LEU A 47 7.59 -10.75 11.27
N ILE A 48 7.71 -12.07 11.41
CA ILE A 48 6.63 -12.90 11.95
C ILE A 48 6.39 -12.66 13.44
N LYS A 49 7.46 -12.48 14.24
CA LYS A 49 7.30 -12.11 15.67
C LYS A 49 6.54 -10.79 15.81
N CYS A 50 6.89 -9.77 15.03
CA CYS A 50 6.19 -8.49 15.02
C CYS A 50 4.72 -8.63 14.59
N ARG A 51 4.42 -9.45 13.57
CA ARG A 51 3.03 -9.71 13.14
C ARG A 51 2.23 -10.43 14.20
N ARG A 52 2.79 -11.50 14.77
CA ARG A 52 2.14 -12.28 15.82
C ARG A 52 1.76 -11.39 17.00
N TYR A 53 2.64 -10.48 17.41
CA TYR A 53 2.34 -9.50 18.45
C TYR A 53 1.11 -8.65 18.10
N ILE A 54 1.06 -8.06 16.89
CA ILE A 54 -0.07 -7.23 16.48
C ILE A 54 -1.38 -8.03 16.47
N TYR A 55 -1.40 -9.22 15.85
CA TYR A 55 -2.61 -10.02 15.73
C TYR A 55 -3.13 -10.47 17.10
N GLN A 56 -2.26 -10.93 17.99
CA GLN A 56 -2.65 -11.36 19.35
C GLN A 56 -3.27 -10.24 20.19
N HIS A 57 -2.97 -8.98 19.86
CA HIS A 57 -3.47 -7.80 20.56
C HIS A 57 -4.61 -7.08 19.82
N VAL A 58 -4.98 -7.53 18.62
CA VAL A 58 -6.23 -7.10 17.99
C VAL A 58 -7.33 -8.05 18.46
N THR A 59 -8.41 -7.51 19.00
CA THR A 59 -9.56 -8.29 19.46
C THR A 59 -10.85 -7.84 18.78
N LEU A 60 -11.78 -8.77 18.57
CA LEU A 60 -13.15 -8.52 18.14
C LEU A 60 -14.09 -9.21 19.13
N LYS A 61 -15.04 -8.47 19.73
CA LYS A 61 -15.86 -8.95 20.88
C LYS A 61 -15.01 -9.60 22.00
N GLY A 62 -13.86 -9.03 22.31
CA GLY A 62 -12.95 -9.53 23.35
C GLY A 62 -12.14 -10.78 22.96
N GLN A 63 -12.33 -11.33 21.76
CA GLN A 63 -11.60 -12.50 21.29
C GLN A 63 -10.40 -12.09 20.43
N PRO A 64 -9.18 -12.52 20.75
CA PRO A 64 -7.97 -12.14 20.01
C PRO A 64 -7.80 -12.91 18.72
N PHE A 65 -7.15 -12.29 17.73
CA PHE A 65 -6.70 -13.00 16.54
C PHE A 65 -5.47 -13.87 16.85
N SER A 66 -5.42 -15.07 16.31
CA SER A 66 -4.26 -15.96 16.39
C SER A 66 -3.54 -16.01 15.05
N TYR A 67 -2.21 -15.95 15.07
CA TYR A 67 -1.36 -16.02 13.89
C TYR A 67 -0.28 -17.10 14.05
N LYS A 68 -0.42 -18.19 13.28
CA LYS A 68 0.42 -19.40 13.38
C LYS A 68 1.55 -19.48 12.32
N GLY A 69 1.86 -18.37 11.66
CA GLY A 69 2.93 -18.32 10.64
C GLY A 69 4.34 -18.61 11.20
N THR A 70 5.23 -19.11 10.33
CA THR A 70 6.61 -19.55 10.63
C THR A 70 7.66 -18.94 9.68
N GLY A 71 8.78 -18.47 10.26
CA GLY A 71 9.76 -17.61 9.58
C GLY A 71 10.49 -18.29 8.44
N GLY A 72 10.80 -19.58 8.62
CA GLY A 72 11.49 -20.38 7.61
C GLY A 72 10.76 -20.43 6.27
N THR A 73 9.42 -20.39 6.28
CA THR A 73 8.63 -20.42 5.03
C THR A 73 8.78 -19.14 4.21
N ILE A 74 8.94 -17.98 4.87
CA ILE A 74 9.18 -16.69 4.23
C ILE A 74 10.65 -16.61 3.79
N PHE A 75 11.57 -17.11 4.61
CA PHE A 75 13.01 -17.07 4.35
C PHE A 75 13.40 -17.75 3.04
N VAL A 76 12.90 -18.96 2.75
CA VAL A 76 13.22 -19.70 1.52
C VAL A 76 12.85 -18.88 0.27
N SER A 77 11.64 -18.32 0.24
CA SER A 77 11.21 -17.48 -0.89
C SER A 77 12.01 -16.19 -1.02
N MET A 78 12.34 -15.53 0.09
CA MET A 78 13.17 -14.33 0.09
C MET A 78 14.58 -14.62 -0.44
N LEU A 79 15.18 -15.73 0.00
CA LEU A 79 16.50 -16.17 -0.44
C LEU A 79 16.51 -16.45 -1.95
N LEU A 80 15.47 -17.09 -2.49
CA LEU A 80 15.35 -17.31 -3.93
C LEU A 80 15.29 -15.98 -4.69
N ILE A 81 14.43 -15.04 -4.27
CA ILE A 81 14.29 -13.74 -4.93
C ILE A 81 15.62 -12.98 -4.91
N VAL A 82 16.30 -12.93 -3.77
CA VAL A 82 17.60 -12.26 -3.62
C VAL A 82 18.66 -12.93 -4.50
N ALA A 83 18.71 -14.27 -4.54
CA ALA A 83 19.66 -15.00 -5.38
C ALA A 83 19.45 -14.70 -6.87
N VAL A 84 18.21 -14.76 -7.36
CA VAL A 84 17.87 -14.44 -8.75
C VAL A 84 18.18 -12.97 -9.07
N TYR A 85 17.91 -12.05 -8.14
CA TYR A 85 18.21 -10.63 -8.30
C TYR A 85 19.71 -10.34 -8.38
N LEU A 86 20.50 -10.90 -7.46
CA LEU A 86 21.97 -10.76 -7.48
C LEU A 86 22.58 -11.39 -8.73
N PHE A 87 22.04 -12.54 -9.16
CA PHE A 87 22.47 -13.18 -10.41
C PHE A 87 22.13 -12.33 -11.63
N SER A 88 20.95 -11.71 -11.67
CA SER A 88 20.57 -10.74 -12.71
C SER A 88 21.53 -9.55 -12.75
N ILE A 89 21.86 -8.93 -11.61
CA ILE A 89 22.84 -7.83 -11.53
C ILE A 89 24.22 -8.29 -12.00
N SER A 90 24.66 -9.47 -11.59
CA SER A 90 25.96 -10.02 -11.99
C SER A 90 26.03 -10.24 -13.52
N CYS A 91 24.92 -10.66 -14.14
CA CYS A 91 24.83 -10.75 -15.60
C CYS A 91 24.95 -9.39 -16.28
N PHE A 92 24.34 -8.33 -15.72
CA PHE A 92 24.52 -6.97 -16.23
C PHE A 92 25.98 -6.49 -16.13
N ALA A 93 26.64 -6.76 -15.00
CA ALA A 93 28.05 -6.42 -14.81
C ALA A 93 28.97 -7.21 -15.77
N GLY A 94 28.63 -8.47 -16.05
CA GLY A 94 29.32 -9.32 -17.02
C GLY A 94 28.95 -9.08 -18.48
N GLN A 95 28.21 -8.01 -18.81
CA GLN A 95 27.75 -7.66 -20.17
C GLN A 95 26.82 -8.68 -20.83
N TYR A 96 26.24 -9.62 -20.07
CA TYR A 96 25.22 -10.56 -20.53
C TYR A 96 23.81 -9.93 -20.44
N PHE A 97 23.60 -8.83 -21.17
CA PHE A 97 22.39 -8.00 -21.05
C PHE A 97 21.08 -8.77 -21.27
N ALA A 98 21.01 -9.65 -22.28
CA ALA A 98 19.79 -10.39 -22.60
C ALA A 98 19.37 -11.32 -21.44
N LEU A 99 20.33 -12.05 -20.85
CA LEU A 99 20.09 -12.92 -19.69
C LEU A 99 19.74 -12.09 -18.44
N GLY A 100 20.45 -10.99 -18.20
CA GLY A 100 20.15 -10.07 -17.10
C GLY A 100 18.72 -9.54 -17.17
N LEU A 101 18.29 -9.05 -18.34
CA LEU A 101 16.93 -8.59 -18.59
C LEU A 101 15.89 -9.70 -18.44
N PHE A 102 16.17 -10.90 -18.96
CA PHE A 102 15.26 -12.04 -18.83
C PHE A 102 15.01 -12.40 -17.36
N LEU A 103 16.06 -12.48 -16.54
CA LEU A 103 15.93 -12.78 -15.11
C LEU A 103 15.19 -11.68 -14.35
N PHE A 104 15.45 -10.42 -14.70
CA PHE A 104 14.77 -9.28 -14.11
C PHE A 104 13.27 -9.26 -14.46
N ALA A 105 12.93 -9.53 -15.73
CA ALA A 105 11.55 -9.66 -16.18
C ALA A 105 10.85 -10.85 -15.51
N LEU A 106 11.53 -11.98 -15.32
CA LEU A 106 11.03 -13.14 -14.60
C LEU A 106 10.66 -12.79 -13.15
N LEU A 107 11.50 -12.00 -12.46
CA LEU A 107 11.19 -11.52 -11.11
C LEU A 107 9.92 -10.67 -11.10
N ILE A 108 9.81 -9.67 -11.98
CA ILE A 108 8.64 -8.78 -12.05
C ILE A 108 7.37 -9.57 -12.37
N CYS A 109 7.40 -10.43 -13.38
CA CYS A 109 6.27 -11.26 -13.78
C CYS A 109 5.87 -12.28 -12.70
N GLY A 110 6.81 -12.70 -11.84
CA GLY A 110 6.56 -13.61 -10.72
C GLY A 110 5.90 -12.95 -9.50
N ILE A 111 6.00 -11.62 -9.34
CA ILE A 111 5.46 -10.88 -8.17
C ILE A 111 3.97 -11.16 -7.92
N PRO A 112 3.06 -11.08 -8.90
CA PRO A 112 1.64 -11.34 -8.66
C PRO A 112 1.35 -12.75 -8.14
N CYS A 113 2.01 -13.76 -8.70
CA CYS A 113 1.84 -15.16 -8.29
C CYS A 113 2.33 -15.38 -6.85
N MET A 114 3.49 -14.81 -6.51
CA MET A 114 4.02 -14.83 -5.14
C MET A 114 3.11 -14.06 -4.17
N ALA A 115 2.58 -12.91 -4.58
CA ALA A 115 1.69 -12.12 -3.75
C ALA A 115 0.39 -12.89 -3.41
N VAL A 116 -0.22 -13.59 -4.37
CA VAL A 116 -1.40 -14.44 -4.12
C VAL A 116 -1.09 -15.56 -3.14
N LYS A 117 0.04 -16.24 -3.31
CA LYS A 117 0.45 -17.35 -2.42
C LYS A 117 0.79 -16.87 -1.01
N SER A 118 1.39 -15.69 -0.89
CA SER A 118 1.61 -15.02 0.38
C SER A 118 0.30 -14.63 1.07
N LEU A 119 -0.68 -14.09 0.35
CA LEU A 119 -2.02 -13.80 0.88
C LEU A 119 -2.74 -15.07 1.32
N GLN A 120 -2.70 -16.14 0.51
CA GLN A 120 -3.25 -17.46 0.86
C GLN A 120 -2.62 -18.02 2.13
N TYR A 121 -1.29 -17.96 2.25
CA TYR A 121 -0.59 -18.40 3.45
C TYR A 121 -0.97 -17.57 4.68
N GLN A 122 -1.01 -16.24 4.57
CA GLN A 122 -1.36 -15.37 5.69
C GLN A 122 -2.79 -15.57 6.17
N ALA A 123 -3.74 -15.70 5.25
CA ALA A 123 -5.14 -16.01 5.58
C ALA A 123 -5.22 -17.34 6.34
N ASN A 124 -4.65 -18.42 5.79
CA ASN A 124 -4.70 -19.75 6.39
C ASN A 124 -4.01 -19.84 7.76
N MET A 125 -3.02 -18.97 8.02
CA MET A 125 -2.32 -18.87 9.30
C MET A 125 -3.01 -17.96 10.30
N THR A 126 -4.02 -17.19 9.87
CA THR A 126 -4.81 -16.31 10.71
C THR A 126 -6.10 -17.02 11.10
N SER A 127 -6.45 -16.96 12.39
CA SER A 127 -7.74 -17.47 12.88
C SER A 127 -8.34 -16.56 13.94
N LEU A 128 -9.66 -16.52 14.00
CA LEU A 128 -10.46 -15.86 15.03
C LEU A 128 -11.45 -16.89 15.61
N ASN A 129 -11.55 -17.01 16.94
CA ASN A 129 -12.36 -18.05 17.59
C ASN A 129 -12.07 -19.48 17.11
N GLY A 130 -10.81 -19.76 16.74
CA GLY A 130 -10.43 -21.06 16.18
C GLY A 130 -10.84 -21.30 14.72
N ILE A 131 -11.59 -20.36 14.11
CA ILE A 131 -11.99 -20.40 12.70
C ILE A 131 -10.96 -19.67 11.85
N ARG A 132 -10.51 -20.33 10.79
CA ARG A 132 -9.42 -19.86 9.93
C ARG A 132 -9.95 -18.93 8.85
N PHE A 133 -9.12 -17.97 8.47
CA PHE A 133 -9.33 -17.24 7.23
C PHE A 133 -8.80 -18.07 6.06
N GLY A 134 -9.38 -17.87 4.88
CA GLY A 134 -8.92 -18.46 3.63
C GLY A 134 -8.82 -17.40 2.55
N PHE A 135 -7.98 -17.67 1.55
CA PHE A 135 -7.89 -16.84 0.36
C PHE A 135 -7.59 -17.70 -0.87
N ASN A 136 -8.51 -17.72 -1.82
CA ASN A 136 -8.44 -18.57 -3.01
C ASN A 136 -8.66 -17.73 -4.26
N CYS A 137 -7.56 -17.35 -4.92
CA CYS A 137 -7.57 -16.53 -6.14
C CYS A 137 -6.93 -17.26 -7.32
N SER A 138 -7.49 -17.10 -8.52
CA SER A 138 -6.89 -17.62 -9.73
C SER A 138 -5.64 -16.82 -10.10
N MET A 139 -4.53 -17.52 -10.31
CA MET A 139 -3.22 -16.90 -10.54
C MET A 139 -3.23 -15.97 -11.77
N LEU A 140 -3.85 -16.40 -12.87
CA LEU A 140 -3.92 -15.61 -14.10
C LEU A 140 -4.70 -14.31 -13.91
N ARG A 141 -5.81 -14.35 -13.16
CA ARG A 141 -6.62 -13.16 -12.86
C ARG A 141 -5.84 -12.18 -12.00
N ALA A 142 -5.12 -12.68 -10.99
CA ALA A 142 -4.25 -11.85 -10.17
C ALA A 142 -3.11 -11.25 -10.97
N TRP A 143 -2.46 -12.03 -11.83
CA TRP A 143 -1.41 -11.54 -12.72
C TRP A 143 -1.90 -10.39 -13.61
N TRP A 144 -3.07 -10.55 -14.21
CA TRP A 144 -3.68 -9.49 -15.02
C TRP A 144 -4.01 -8.25 -14.20
N VAL A 145 -4.67 -8.38 -13.04
CA VAL A 145 -5.11 -7.22 -12.25
C VAL A 145 -3.94 -6.49 -11.57
N MET A 146 -2.93 -7.23 -11.11
CA MET A 146 -1.81 -6.67 -10.35
C MET A 146 -0.70 -6.10 -11.24
N LEU A 147 -0.51 -6.66 -12.44
CA LEU A 147 0.59 -6.27 -13.34
C LEU A 147 0.10 -5.93 -14.75
N GLY A 148 -0.59 -6.85 -15.44
CA GLY A 148 -0.95 -6.69 -16.85
C GLY A 148 -1.81 -5.45 -17.14
N LEU A 149 -2.87 -5.24 -16.36
CA LEU A 149 -3.80 -4.13 -16.50
C LEU A 149 -3.15 -2.77 -16.19
N PRO A 150 -2.45 -2.55 -15.06
CA PRO A 150 -1.75 -1.30 -14.80
C PRO A 150 -0.73 -0.94 -15.89
N VAL A 151 0.05 -1.92 -16.35
CA VAL A 151 1.06 -1.71 -17.41
C VAL A 151 0.37 -1.36 -18.73
N LEU A 152 -0.67 -2.09 -19.13
CA LEU A 152 -1.44 -1.78 -20.34
C LEU A 152 -2.04 -0.37 -20.28
N LEU A 153 -2.68 -0.02 -19.17
CA LEU A 153 -3.26 1.30 -18.98
C LEU A 153 -2.20 2.41 -19.01
N ALA A 154 -1.03 2.19 -18.40
CA ALA A 154 0.07 3.13 -18.43
C ALA A 154 0.66 3.30 -19.84
N LEU A 155 0.80 2.21 -20.61
CA LEU A 155 1.29 2.27 -22.00
C LEU A 155 0.30 3.00 -22.92
N VAL A 156 -0.99 2.66 -22.83
CA VAL A 156 -2.05 3.35 -23.60
C VAL A 156 -2.08 4.82 -23.25
N PHE A 157 -1.97 5.15 -21.95
CA PHE A 157 -1.95 6.53 -21.49
C PHE A 157 -0.71 7.29 -21.98
N TRP A 158 0.46 6.70 -21.87
CA TRP A 158 1.72 7.30 -22.34
C TRP A 158 1.68 7.53 -23.85
N PHE A 159 1.19 6.56 -24.62
CA PHE A 159 1.02 6.70 -26.07
C PHE A 159 0.03 7.81 -26.42
N ALA A 160 -1.09 7.92 -25.70
CA ALA A 160 -2.05 9.00 -25.88
C ALA A 160 -1.43 10.37 -25.58
N LEU A 161 -0.68 10.50 -24.48
CA LEU A 161 0.04 11.73 -24.15
C LEU A 161 1.09 12.08 -25.21
N TYR A 162 1.80 11.09 -25.75
CA TYR A 162 2.76 11.29 -26.82
C TYR A 162 2.10 11.84 -28.09
N LEU A 163 0.98 11.26 -28.53
CA LEU A 163 0.23 11.77 -29.70
C LEU A 163 -0.28 13.19 -29.47
N ILE A 164 -0.83 13.47 -28.28
CA ILE A 164 -1.29 14.82 -27.92
C ILE A 164 -0.10 15.79 -27.91
N ALA A 165 1.06 15.39 -27.39
CA ALA A 165 2.25 16.23 -27.38
C ALA A 165 2.66 16.63 -28.81
N GLN A 166 2.68 15.70 -29.76
CA GLN A 166 3.00 15.98 -31.17
C GLN A 166 2.05 16.99 -31.82
N VAL A 167 0.76 16.90 -31.50
CA VAL A 167 -0.26 17.85 -31.99
C VAL A 167 -0.15 19.20 -31.29
N THR A 168 0.10 19.21 -29.98
CA THR A 168 0.15 20.47 -29.24
C THR A 168 1.40 21.27 -29.60
N THR A 169 2.52 20.61 -29.91
CA THR A 169 3.74 21.26 -30.43
C THR A 169 3.57 21.96 -31.77
N SER A 170 2.59 21.56 -32.59
CA SER A 170 2.32 22.24 -33.88
C SER A 170 1.34 23.41 -33.76
N ILE A 171 0.55 23.49 -32.68
CA ILE A 171 -0.53 24.47 -32.51
C ILE A 171 -0.15 25.56 -31.48
N GLY A 172 0.53 25.19 -30.40
CA GLY A 172 0.76 26.03 -29.23
C GLY A 172 2.23 26.30 -28.90
N GLY A 173 2.48 27.42 -28.21
CA GLY A 173 3.79 27.74 -27.64
C GLY A 173 4.20 26.78 -26.50
N LEU A 174 5.50 26.73 -26.18
CA LEU A 174 6.09 25.81 -25.20
C LEU A 174 5.36 25.83 -23.84
N PHE A 175 4.98 27.02 -23.36
CA PHE A 175 4.27 27.19 -22.09
C PHE A 175 2.88 26.55 -22.10
N PHE A 176 2.11 26.74 -23.18
CA PHE A 176 0.79 26.12 -23.33
C PHE A 176 0.90 24.59 -23.31
N ASN A 177 1.89 24.05 -24.02
CA ASN A 177 2.12 22.60 -24.10
C ASN A 177 2.48 22.02 -22.74
N LEU A 178 3.35 22.70 -21.98
CA LEU A 178 3.75 22.25 -20.65
C LEU A 178 2.56 22.19 -19.69
N VAL A 179 1.76 23.26 -19.64
CA VAL A 179 0.58 23.31 -18.77
C VAL A 179 -0.45 22.26 -19.19
N ALA A 180 -0.80 22.21 -20.48
CA ALA A 180 -1.79 21.26 -20.99
C ALA A 180 -1.40 19.80 -20.75
N LEU A 181 -0.15 19.43 -21.06
CA LEU A 181 0.36 18.08 -20.85
C LEU A 181 0.45 17.73 -19.36
N SER A 182 0.84 18.68 -18.50
CA SER A 182 0.87 18.42 -17.05
C SER A 182 -0.52 18.15 -16.48
N LEU A 183 -1.53 18.93 -16.88
CA LEU A 183 -2.92 18.72 -16.45
C LEU A 183 -3.48 17.38 -16.96
N LEU A 184 -3.24 17.07 -18.24
CA LEU A 184 -3.64 15.79 -18.82
C LEU A 184 -2.93 14.62 -18.14
N SER A 185 -1.65 14.79 -17.81
CA SER A 185 -0.85 13.79 -17.09
C SER A 185 -1.46 13.47 -15.71
N ALA A 186 -1.83 14.51 -14.97
CA ALA A 186 -2.45 14.38 -13.65
C ALA A 186 -3.83 13.69 -13.73
N ILE A 187 -4.66 14.07 -14.70
CA ILE A 187 -5.98 13.45 -14.91
C ILE A 187 -5.82 11.97 -15.26
N GLY A 188 -4.98 11.63 -16.22
CA GLY A 188 -4.85 10.25 -16.64
C GLY A 188 -4.20 9.35 -15.58
N LEU A 189 -3.22 9.84 -14.80
CA LEU A 189 -2.72 9.09 -13.64
C LEU A 189 -3.86 8.76 -12.66
N GLY A 190 -4.74 9.71 -12.37
CA GLY A 190 -5.90 9.49 -11.50
C GLY A 190 -6.87 8.43 -12.04
N VAL A 191 -7.12 8.43 -13.35
CA VAL A 191 -7.94 7.42 -14.02
C VAL A 191 -7.28 6.05 -13.99
N VAL A 192 -5.99 5.95 -14.35
CA VAL A 192 -5.23 4.68 -14.35
C VAL A 192 -5.22 4.06 -12.95
N HIS A 193 -4.91 4.85 -11.91
CA HIS A 193 -4.94 4.38 -10.52
C HIS A 193 -6.36 4.01 -10.07
N GLY A 194 -7.38 4.81 -10.40
CA GLY A 194 -8.77 4.54 -10.05
C GLY A 194 -9.29 3.23 -10.64
N ILE A 195 -9.02 2.98 -11.93
CA ILE A 195 -9.38 1.71 -12.59
C ILE A 195 -8.63 0.55 -11.95
N THR A 196 -7.32 0.71 -11.73
CA THR A 196 -6.49 -0.34 -11.11
C THR A 196 -7.03 -0.74 -9.73
N TYR A 197 -7.25 0.22 -8.83
CA TYR A 197 -7.74 -0.07 -7.49
C TYR A 197 -9.15 -0.64 -7.48
N SER A 198 -10.02 -0.22 -8.41
CA SER A 198 -11.38 -0.78 -8.55
C SER A 198 -11.37 -2.27 -8.88
N LYS A 199 -10.30 -2.80 -9.48
CA LYS A 199 -10.13 -4.23 -9.77
C LYS A 199 -9.37 -4.97 -8.68
N TRP A 200 -8.44 -4.31 -7.99
CA TRP A 200 -7.75 -4.86 -6.82
C TRP A 200 -8.72 -5.17 -5.67
N MET A 201 -9.67 -4.28 -5.39
CA MET A 201 -10.60 -4.45 -4.27
C MET A 201 -11.46 -5.72 -4.38
N PRO A 202 -12.17 -6.00 -5.49
CA PRO A 202 -12.86 -7.28 -5.71
C PRO A 202 -11.95 -8.50 -5.71
N LEU A 203 -10.71 -8.36 -6.20
CA LEU A 203 -9.75 -9.46 -6.21
C LEU A 203 -9.36 -9.92 -4.81
N LEU A 204 -9.28 -8.98 -3.85
CA LEU A 204 -8.99 -9.29 -2.45
C LEU A 204 -10.26 -9.69 -1.68
N GLY A 205 -11.35 -8.92 -1.85
CA GLY A 205 -12.59 -9.16 -1.11
C GLY A 205 -13.30 -10.44 -1.51
N ASN A 206 -13.61 -10.65 -2.80
CA ASN A 206 -14.45 -11.78 -3.25
C ASN A 206 -13.76 -13.15 -3.15
N ASN A 207 -12.45 -13.15 -2.95
CA ASN A 207 -11.62 -14.35 -2.90
C ASN A 207 -11.20 -14.70 -1.47
N ALA A 208 -11.53 -13.86 -0.49
CA ALA A 208 -11.32 -14.13 0.93
C ALA A 208 -12.50 -14.91 1.53
N THR A 209 -12.21 -15.74 2.52
CA THR A 209 -13.20 -16.51 3.28
C THR A 209 -12.89 -16.48 4.78
N PHE A 210 -13.92 -16.69 5.59
CA PHE A 210 -13.82 -16.91 7.03
C PHE A 210 -14.60 -18.16 7.38
N GLY A 211 -13.90 -19.27 7.61
CA GLY A 211 -14.53 -20.59 7.67
C GLY A 211 -15.30 -20.90 6.39
N ILE A 212 -16.55 -21.31 6.52
CA ILE A 212 -17.49 -21.55 5.41
C ILE A 212 -18.00 -20.26 4.73
N HIS A 213 -17.90 -19.11 5.41
CA HIS A 213 -18.47 -17.85 4.94
C HIS A 213 -17.55 -17.14 3.96
N LYS A 214 -18.11 -16.66 2.84
CA LYS A 214 -17.36 -15.90 1.84
C LYS A 214 -17.52 -14.40 2.04
N PHE A 215 -16.44 -13.67 1.85
CA PHE A 215 -16.50 -12.21 1.73
C PHE A 215 -17.00 -11.84 0.33
N SER A 216 -17.77 -10.76 0.25
CA SER A 216 -18.28 -10.20 -1.00
C SER A 216 -18.15 -8.70 -0.98
N ILE A 217 -17.67 -8.13 -2.07
CA ILE A 217 -17.51 -6.70 -2.25
C ILE A 217 -18.00 -6.27 -3.63
N GLN A 218 -18.77 -5.19 -3.66
CA GLN A 218 -19.19 -4.51 -4.88
C GLN A 218 -18.57 -3.12 -4.92
N VAL A 219 -17.77 -2.85 -5.94
CA VAL A 219 -17.05 -1.57 -6.06
C VAL A 219 -17.44 -0.88 -7.36
N ASN A 220 -17.84 0.37 -7.25
CA ASN A 220 -18.10 1.21 -8.41
C ASN A 220 -16.79 1.85 -8.92
N VAL A 221 -16.46 1.60 -10.19
CA VAL A 221 -15.26 2.14 -10.84
C VAL A 221 -15.27 3.67 -10.84
N LYS A 222 -16.44 4.28 -11.05
CA LYS A 222 -16.58 5.74 -11.09
C LYS A 222 -16.23 6.38 -9.74
N GLU A 223 -16.61 5.75 -8.64
CA GLU A 223 -16.29 6.24 -7.29
C GLU A 223 -14.80 6.11 -6.98
N CYS A 224 -14.16 5.02 -7.42
CA CYS A 224 -12.71 4.85 -7.30
C CYS A 224 -11.94 5.92 -8.09
N ILE A 225 -12.35 6.19 -9.33
CA ILE A 225 -11.75 7.24 -10.16
C ILE A 225 -11.95 8.61 -9.50
N LYS A 226 -13.17 8.93 -9.06
CA LYS A 226 -13.46 10.18 -8.33
C LYS A 226 -12.56 10.33 -7.11
N GLY A 227 -12.40 9.26 -6.32
CA GLY A 227 -11.53 9.24 -5.15
C GLY A 227 -10.07 9.52 -5.48
N CYS A 228 -9.52 8.85 -6.50
CA CYS A 228 -8.13 9.06 -6.93
C CYS A 228 -7.92 10.47 -7.54
N MET A 229 -8.89 10.97 -8.30
CA MET A 229 -8.85 12.32 -8.86
C MET A 229 -8.86 13.39 -7.76
N LEU A 230 -9.71 13.23 -6.74
CA LEU A 230 -9.73 14.12 -5.58
C LEU A 230 -8.41 14.05 -4.80
N ALA A 231 -7.80 12.87 -4.68
CA ALA A 231 -6.47 12.73 -4.09
C ALA A 231 -5.43 13.56 -4.85
N ILE A 232 -5.38 13.45 -6.18
CA ILE A 232 -4.46 14.25 -7.02
C ILE A 232 -4.73 15.76 -6.88
N LEU A 233 -6.00 16.16 -6.80
CA LEU A 233 -6.37 17.55 -6.60
C LEU A 233 -5.80 18.15 -5.32
N THR A 234 -5.61 17.34 -4.26
CA THR A 234 -4.95 17.81 -3.03
C THR A 234 -3.51 18.28 -3.24
N MET A 235 -2.86 17.89 -4.36
CA MET A 235 -1.49 18.31 -4.69
C MET A 235 -1.42 19.68 -5.33
N VAL A 236 -2.50 20.12 -5.99
CA VAL A 236 -2.55 21.36 -6.76
C VAL A 236 -2.10 22.60 -5.95
N PRO A 237 -2.59 22.87 -4.73
CA PRO A 237 -2.13 24.04 -3.98
C PRO A 237 -0.62 24.01 -3.70
N PHE A 238 -0.05 22.85 -3.41
CA PHE A 238 1.39 22.69 -3.19
C PHE A 238 2.18 22.90 -4.47
N ILE A 239 1.72 22.33 -5.59
CA ILE A 239 2.35 22.49 -6.90
C ILE A 239 2.36 23.96 -7.33
N ILE A 240 1.28 24.71 -7.08
CA ILE A 240 1.22 26.15 -7.39
C ILE A 240 2.26 26.91 -6.57
N VAL A 241 2.33 26.68 -5.25
CA VAL A 241 3.31 27.35 -4.39
C VAL A 241 4.74 26.99 -4.80
N ILE A 242 5.02 25.71 -5.04
CA ILE A 242 6.32 25.25 -5.54
C ILE A 242 6.65 25.91 -6.89
N GLY A 243 5.70 25.99 -7.81
CA GLY A 243 5.87 26.65 -9.10
C GLY A 243 6.25 28.13 -8.95
N ILE A 244 5.60 28.86 -8.05
CA ILE A 244 5.93 30.27 -7.75
C ILE A 244 7.32 30.39 -7.14
N MET A 245 7.70 29.48 -6.23
CA MET A 245 9.01 29.50 -5.57
C MET A 245 10.16 29.15 -6.52
N ILE A 246 9.95 28.22 -7.45
CA ILE A 246 10.98 27.75 -8.39
C ILE A 246 11.05 28.63 -9.65
N ALA A 247 9.98 29.31 -10.05
CA ALA A 247 9.98 30.22 -11.20
C ALA A 247 11.19 31.18 -11.28
N PRO A 248 11.56 31.93 -10.22
CA PRO A 248 12.74 32.81 -10.27
C PRO A 248 14.06 32.03 -10.39
N VAL A 249 14.14 30.83 -9.80
CA VAL A 249 15.30 29.94 -9.91
C VAL A 249 15.53 29.58 -11.38
N PHE A 250 14.47 29.16 -12.08
CA PHE A 250 14.54 28.83 -13.51
C PHE A 250 14.85 30.04 -14.39
N GLN A 251 14.26 31.21 -14.09
CA GLN A 251 14.51 32.44 -14.86
C GLN A 251 15.97 32.88 -14.78
N GLN A 252 16.56 32.89 -13.57
CA GLN A 252 17.96 33.25 -13.40
C GLN A 252 18.89 32.22 -14.04
N LEU A 253 18.58 30.91 -13.92
CA LEU A 253 19.34 29.86 -14.60
C LEU A 253 19.37 30.05 -16.12
N MET A 254 18.22 30.36 -16.71
CA MET A 254 18.11 30.65 -18.15
C MET A 254 18.92 31.89 -18.53
N MET A 255 18.84 32.97 -17.75
CA MET A 255 19.60 34.20 -17.99
C MET A 255 21.12 33.97 -17.94
N MET A 256 21.62 33.20 -16.96
CA MET A 256 23.05 32.87 -16.88
C MET A 256 23.51 32.06 -18.09
N THR A 257 22.69 31.11 -18.54
CA THR A 257 22.97 30.29 -19.73
C THR A 257 23.05 31.16 -20.99
N MET A 258 22.13 32.11 -21.15
CA MET A 258 22.11 33.05 -22.28
C MET A 258 23.33 33.98 -22.31
N LEU A 259 23.83 34.38 -21.14
CA LEU A 259 25.01 35.25 -21.00
C LEU A 259 26.35 34.48 -21.07
N GLY A 260 26.32 33.16 -21.29
CA GLY A 260 27.53 32.33 -21.35
C GLY A 260 28.30 32.21 -20.02
N ARG A 261 27.64 32.49 -18.88
CA ARG A 261 28.25 32.44 -17.54
C ARG A 261 28.13 31.06 -16.92
N SER A 262 28.77 30.05 -17.51
CA SER A 262 28.76 28.66 -17.02
C SER A 262 29.43 28.48 -15.64
N ASP A 263 30.34 29.38 -15.28
CA ASP A 263 31.25 29.18 -14.14
C ASP A 263 30.65 29.64 -12.80
N ALA A 264 29.51 30.32 -12.83
CA ALA A 264 28.81 30.86 -11.64
C ALA A 264 27.82 29.85 -11.00
N GLY A 265 27.85 28.57 -11.39
CA GLY A 265 26.88 27.57 -10.94
C GLY A 265 26.86 27.34 -9.43
N SER A 266 28.02 27.38 -8.76
CA SER A 266 28.12 27.21 -7.30
C SER A 266 27.53 28.40 -6.53
N GLU A 267 27.75 29.63 -6.99
CA GLU A 267 27.19 30.84 -6.37
C GLU A 267 25.67 30.88 -6.54
N PHE A 268 25.16 30.48 -7.70
CA PHE A 268 23.73 30.35 -7.96
C PHE A 268 23.04 29.38 -7.01
N VAL A 269 23.62 28.19 -6.81
CA VAL A 269 23.03 27.19 -5.90
C VAL A 269 23.00 27.72 -4.47
N LEU A 270 24.05 28.39 -4.00
CA LEU A 270 24.08 28.99 -2.67
C LEU A 270 23.04 30.10 -2.51
N GLN A 271 22.85 30.95 -3.53
CA GLN A 271 21.86 32.02 -3.52
C GLN A 271 20.42 31.48 -3.39
N TYR A 272 20.09 30.42 -4.13
CA TYR A 272 18.73 29.84 -4.17
C TYR A 272 18.52 28.63 -3.26
N TYR A 273 19.54 28.24 -2.49
CA TYR A 273 19.50 27.07 -1.60
C TYR A 273 18.25 27.04 -0.71
N PRO A 274 17.85 28.13 -0.02
CA PRO A 274 16.66 28.11 0.84
C PRO A 274 15.36 27.84 0.06
N GLN A 275 15.18 28.41 -1.14
CA GLN A 275 13.98 28.21 -1.95
C GLN A 275 13.90 26.77 -2.48
N ILE A 276 15.03 26.21 -2.92
CA ILE A 276 15.11 24.82 -3.39
C ILE A 276 14.76 23.87 -2.24
N MET A 277 15.38 24.04 -1.06
CA MET A 277 15.10 23.23 0.11
C MET A 277 13.64 23.33 0.56
N ALA A 278 13.08 24.54 0.60
CA ALA A 278 11.68 24.75 0.95
C ALA A 278 10.72 24.11 -0.07
N SER A 279 11.07 24.13 -1.36
CA SER A 279 10.28 23.47 -2.42
C SER A 279 10.27 21.95 -2.28
N TYR A 280 11.43 21.34 -1.97
CA TYR A 280 11.49 19.91 -1.66
C TYR A 280 10.68 19.56 -0.40
N PHE A 281 10.79 20.36 0.65
CA PHE A 281 9.99 20.16 1.86
C PHE A 281 8.48 20.22 1.57
N LEU A 282 8.03 21.22 0.81
CA LEU A 282 6.63 21.33 0.39
C LEU A 282 6.20 20.14 -0.47
N TYR A 283 7.08 19.63 -1.35
CA TYR A 283 6.80 18.44 -2.15
C TYR A 283 6.61 17.19 -1.26
N PHE A 284 7.43 17.02 -0.23
CA PHE A 284 7.25 15.94 0.75
C PHE A 284 5.93 16.07 1.53
N VAL A 285 5.59 17.28 1.98
CA VAL A 285 4.30 17.55 2.63
C VAL A 285 3.14 17.24 1.68
N ALA A 286 3.27 17.62 0.41
CA ALA A 286 2.30 17.29 -0.63
C ALA A 286 2.13 15.77 -0.72
N ILE A 287 3.19 14.99 -0.97
CA ILE A 287 3.10 13.52 -1.04
C ILE A 287 2.41 12.92 0.20
N LEU A 288 2.71 13.44 1.39
CA LEU A 288 2.09 12.99 2.63
C LEU A 288 0.57 13.24 2.66
N VAL A 289 0.14 14.44 2.25
CA VAL A 289 -1.29 14.79 2.11
C VAL A 289 -1.97 13.88 1.10
N PHE A 290 -1.36 13.68 -0.07
CA PHE A 290 -1.88 12.81 -1.13
C PHE A 290 -2.02 11.36 -0.64
N ALA A 291 -0.96 10.80 -0.05
CA ALA A 291 -0.95 9.45 0.46
C ALA A 291 -2.00 9.24 1.56
N SER A 292 -2.15 10.23 2.47
CA SER A 292 -3.16 10.17 3.54
C SER A 292 -4.59 10.18 2.99
N TYR A 293 -4.90 11.06 2.04
CA TYR A 293 -6.21 11.15 1.43
C TYR A 293 -6.52 9.88 0.62
N LEU A 294 -5.58 9.45 -0.23
CA LEU A 294 -5.72 8.25 -1.06
C LEU A 294 -5.97 7.01 -0.19
N TYR A 295 -5.17 6.80 0.87
CA TYR A 295 -5.36 5.68 1.78
C TYR A 295 -6.76 5.67 2.40
N VAL A 296 -7.22 6.82 2.93
CA VAL A 296 -8.53 6.90 3.58
C VAL A 296 -9.67 6.67 2.60
N THR A 297 -9.60 7.24 1.40
CA THR A 297 -10.61 7.02 0.37
C THR A 297 -10.65 5.56 -0.07
N LEU A 298 -9.51 4.94 -0.38
CA LEU A 298 -9.47 3.54 -0.80
C LEU A 298 -9.92 2.60 0.33
N ARG A 299 -9.50 2.85 1.57
CA ARG A 299 -9.94 2.09 2.75
C ARG A 299 -11.45 2.21 2.97
N SER A 300 -11.99 3.43 2.87
CA SER A 300 -13.43 3.65 3.03
C SER A 300 -14.24 2.94 1.95
N LEU A 301 -13.81 3.01 0.69
CA LEU A 301 -14.46 2.30 -0.42
C LEU A 301 -14.38 0.78 -0.25
N PHE A 302 -13.24 0.27 0.23
CA PHE A 302 -13.06 -1.15 0.46
C PHE A 302 -13.93 -1.65 1.62
N LEU A 303 -13.77 -1.08 2.82
CA LEU A 303 -14.45 -1.57 4.02
C LEU A 303 -15.95 -1.34 3.98
N ASN A 304 -16.43 -0.15 3.56
CA ASN A 304 -17.86 0.15 3.57
C ASN A 304 -18.68 -0.71 2.60
N ASN A 305 -18.04 -1.27 1.56
CA ASN A 305 -18.68 -2.14 0.59
C ASN A 305 -18.38 -3.63 0.86
N LEU A 306 -17.56 -3.94 1.87
CA LEU A 306 -17.20 -5.30 2.24
C LEU A 306 -18.32 -5.90 3.10
N THR A 307 -18.76 -7.08 2.69
CA THR A 307 -19.79 -7.85 3.38
C THR A 307 -19.34 -9.29 3.59
N LEU A 308 -19.88 -9.94 4.61
CA LEU A 308 -19.64 -11.35 4.93
C LEU A 308 -20.99 -12.07 5.07
N ALA A 309 -20.99 -13.39 4.82
CA ALA A 309 -22.15 -14.27 5.01
C ALA A 309 -23.42 -13.73 4.34
N ASN A 310 -23.35 -13.49 3.03
CA ASN A 310 -24.43 -12.98 2.19
C ASN A 310 -25.02 -11.62 2.64
N GLY A 311 -24.23 -10.78 3.29
CA GLY A 311 -24.64 -9.41 3.67
C GLY A 311 -25.18 -9.26 5.08
N THR A 312 -25.19 -10.34 5.88
CA THR A 312 -25.56 -10.31 7.30
C THR A 312 -24.60 -9.46 8.13
N ILE A 313 -23.32 -9.46 7.76
CA ILE A 313 -22.28 -8.66 8.41
C ILE A 313 -21.67 -7.68 7.43
N ARG A 314 -21.56 -6.42 7.87
CA ARG A 314 -20.98 -5.32 7.11
C ARG A 314 -19.79 -4.72 7.84
N PHE A 315 -18.80 -4.27 7.09
CA PHE A 315 -17.64 -3.59 7.63
C PHE A 315 -17.75 -2.09 7.37
N HIS A 316 -17.18 -1.29 8.26
CA HIS A 316 -17.17 0.16 8.13
C HIS A 316 -15.85 0.74 8.62
N SER A 317 -15.40 1.80 7.95
CA SER A 317 -14.22 2.58 8.34
C SER A 317 -14.63 4.01 8.70
N SER A 318 -14.29 4.46 9.90
CA SER A 318 -14.46 5.85 10.34
C SER A 318 -13.15 6.66 10.34
N VAL A 319 -12.11 6.12 9.70
CA VAL A 319 -10.79 6.76 9.56
C VAL A 319 -10.92 8.09 8.79
N THR A 320 -10.33 9.17 9.30
CA THR A 320 -10.35 10.50 8.67
C THR A 320 -9.02 10.84 8.00
N ALA A 321 -9.05 11.62 6.92
CA ALA A 321 -7.85 12.01 6.17
C ALA A 321 -6.85 12.81 7.04
N ILE A 322 -7.35 13.80 7.79
CA ILE A 322 -6.53 14.60 8.72
C ILE A 322 -5.96 13.72 9.84
N GLY A 323 -6.78 12.81 10.39
CA GLY A 323 -6.34 11.89 11.43
C GLY A 323 -5.24 10.93 10.97
N MET A 324 -5.29 10.52 9.69
CA MET A 324 -4.24 9.71 9.06
C MET A 324 -2.99 10.55 8.76
N LEU A 325 -3.16 11.77 8.23
CA LEU A 325 -2.07 12.69 7.93
C LEU A 325 -1.19 12.96 9.16
N LEU A 326 -1.81 13.31 10.29
CA LEU A 326 -1.10 13.57 11.55
C LEU A 326 -0.33 12.34 12.04
N ARG A 327 -0.87 11.14 11.83
CA ARG A 327 -0.22 9.88 12.20
C ARG A 327 0.95 9.55 11.29
N MET A 328 0.77 9.68 9.98
CA MET A 328 1.87 9.50 9.03
C MET A 328 2.98 10.53 9.27
N LEU A 329 2.62 11.79 9.54
CA LEU A 329 3.58 12.85 9.87
C LEU A 329 4.34 12.52 11.16
N ALA A 330 3.63 12.12 12.23
CA ALA A 330 4.26 11.75 13.49
C ALA A 330 5.21 10.56 13.31
N VAL A 331 4.77 9.50 12.60
CA VAL A 331 5.62 8.34 12.26
C VAL A 331 6.85 8.79 11.48
N LEU A 332 6.69 9.63 10.45
CA LEU A 332 7.80 10.12 9.63
C LEU A 332 8.77 10.97 10.45
N MET A 333 8.30 12.06 11.06
CA MET A 333 9.13 13.00 11.81
C MET A 333 9.76 12.35 13.05
N GLY A 334 8.96 11.64 13.84
CA GLY A 334 9.44 10.98 15.04
C GLY A 334 10.48 9.90 14.73
N SER A 335 10.28 9.13 13.66
CA SER A 335 11.29 8.16 13.21
C SER A 335 12.55 8.88 12.71
N SER A 336 12.42 9.94 11.90
CA SER A 336 13.60 10.67 11.40
C SER A 336 14.43 11.30 12.52
N ILE A 337 13.80 11.95 13.50
CA ILE A 337 14.50 12.59 14.64
C ILE A 337 15.23 11.55 15.50
N THR A 338 14.64 10.36 15.66
CA THR A 338 15.20 9.30 16.52
C THR A 338 15.98 8.24 15.76
N CYS A 339 16.33 8.49 14.49
CA CYS A 339 16.98 7.52 13.59
C CYS A 339 16.27 6.14 13.55
N GLY A 340 14.94 6.15 13.60
CA GLY A 340 14.06 4.99 13.51
C GLY A 340 13.64 4.39 14.85
N LEU A 341 14.19 4.82 15.99
CA LEU A 341 13.86 4.23 17.30
C LEU A 341 12.41 4.46 17.71
N ALA A 342 11.81 5.60 17.37
CA ALA A 342 10.40 5.88 17.69
C ALA A 342 9.41 5.14 16.76
N TYR A 343 9.87 4.56 15.63
CA TYR A 343 9.00 3.92 14.64
C TYR A 343 8.08 2.85 15.24
N PRO A 344 8.57 1.88 16.05
CA PRO A 344 7.72 0.83 16.60
C PRO A 344 6.60 1.37 17.49
N TRP A 345 6.91 2.37 18.33
CA TRP A 345 5.95 2.98 19.24
C TRP A 345 4.87 3.76 18.47
N LEU A 346 5.29 4.61 17.53
CA LEU A 346 4.38 5.41 16.70
C LEU A 346 3.52 4.53 15.77
N LYS A 347 4.08 3.41 15.31
CA LYS A 347 3.35 2.41 14.54
C LYS A 347 2.24 1.76 15.38
N MET A 348 2.49 1.40 16.64
CA MET A 348 1.44 0.85 17.50
C MET A 348 0.34 1.89 17.80
N TRP A 349 0.72 3.15 18.00
CA TRP A 349 -0.25 4.24 18.13
C TRP A 349 -1.13 4.40 16.88
N MET A 350 -0.53 4.31 15.68
CA MET A 350 -1.28 4.34 14.42
C MET A 350 -2.19 3.12 14.25
N VAL A 351 -1.67 1.90 14.47
CA VAL A 351 -2.42 0.64 14.36
C VAL A 351 -3.60 0.61 15.33
N SER A 352 -3.39 1.05 16.57
CA SER A 352 -4.46 1.16 17.57
C SER A 352 -5.59 2.06 17.11
N TRP A 353 -5.25 3.23 16.56
CA TRP A 353 -6.26 4.14 16.04
C TRP A 353 -6.99 3.59 14.82
N ILE A 354 -6.30 2.92 13.90
CA ILE A 354 -6.93 2.27 12.75
C ILE A 354 -7.90 1.17 13.21
N ALA A 355 -7.50 0.34 14.18
CA ALA A 355 -8.35 -0.71 14.76
C ALA A 355 -9.62 -0.11 15.37
N ASN A 356 -9.48 0.89 16.24
CA ASN A 356 -10.62 1.54 16.90
C ASN A 356 -11.56 2.27 15.92
N ASN A 357 -11.07 2.63 14.73
CA ASN A 357 -11.87 3.23 13.65
C ASN A 357 -12.32 2.22 12.58
N THR A 358 -12.17 0.92 12.86
CA THR A 358 -12.69 -0.16 12.04
C THR A 358 -13.81 -0.84 12.81
N HIS A 359 -14.97 -0.96 12.17
CA HIS A 359 -16.19 -1.43 12.81
C HIS A 359 -16.82 -2.55 12.00
N VAL A 360 -17.48 -3.46 12.70
CA VAL A 360 -18.26 -4.57 12.16
C VAL A 360 -19.69 -4.38 12.66
N GLN A 361 -20.65 -4.42 11.75
CA GLN A 361 -22.07 -4.30 12.05
C GLN A 361 -22.77 -5.60 11.68
N GLY A 362 -23.55 -6.16 12.59
CA GLY A 362 -24.32 -7.39 12.40
C GLY A 362 -24.20 -8.33 13.59
N ASP A 363 -25.09 -9.32 13.64
CA ASP A 363 -25.13 -10.31 14.71
C ASP A 363 -24.02 -11.36 14.53
N LEU A 364 -22.86 -11.09 15.15
CA LEU A 364 -21.71 -11.98 15.14
C LEU A 364 -21.95 -13.32 15.86
N ASP A 365 -22.89 -13.39 16.81
CA ASP A 365 -23.15 -14.61 17.58
C ASP A 365 -24.01 -15.60 16.79
N SER A 366 -24.76 -15.10 15.79
CA SER A 366 -25.53 -15.91 14.85
C SER A 366 -24.69 -16.61 13.77
N LEU A 367 -23.41 -16.25 13.63
CA LEU A 367 -22.54 -16.86 12.63
C LEU A 367 -22.20 -18.30 13.01
N GLU A 368 -22.43 -19.21 12.08
CA GLU A 368 -21.92 -20.56 12.19
C GLU A 368 -20.39 -20.56 12.15
N LEU A 369 -19.78 -21.01 13.25
CA LEU A 369 -18.32 -21.08 13.41
C LEU A 369 -17.84 -22.48 13.00
N THR A 370 -17.82 -22.73 11.70
CA THR A 370 -17.30 -23.97 11.12
C THR A 370 -16.16 -23.67 10.15
N ASN A 371 -15.08 -24.46 10.24
CA ASN A 371 -13.99 -24.38 9.29
C ASN A 371 -14.42 -25.04 7.98
N ASP A 372 -13.96 -24.50 6.85
CA ASP A 372 -14.10 -25.15 5.55
C ASP A 372 -13.31 -26.47 5.55
N ASP A 373 -13.85 -27.52 4.91
CA ASP A 373 -13.28 -28.87 4.86
C ASP A 373 -12.01 -28.97 4.00
N LYS A 374 -11.57 -27.85 3.41
CA LYS A 374 -10.39 -27.84 2.55
C LYS A 374 -9.13 -28.21 3.34
N PRO A 375 -8.39 -29.25 2.90
CA PRO A 375 -7.16 -29.64 3.57
C PRO A 375 -6.13 -28.51 3.51
N GLN A 376 -5.35 -28.41 4.58
CA GLN A 376 -4.29 -27.42 4.68
C GLN A 376 -3.20 -27.77 3.65
N ASP A 377 -3.16 -27.00 2.57
CA ASP A 377 -2.24 -27.24 1.45
C ASP A 377 -0.78 -27.09 1.92
N SER A 378 -0.12 -28.22 2.16
CA SER A 378 1.18 -28.36 2.83
C SER A 378 2.34 -28.62 1.88
N GLY A 379 2.09 -28.63 0.56
CA GLY A 379 3.07 -28.97 -0.47
C GLY A 379 4.35 -28.11 -0.44
N SER A 380 5.48 -28.71 -0.80
CA SER A 380 6.81 -28.08 -0.82
C SER A 380 6.89 -26.86 -1.76
N LEU A 381 6.20 -26.91 -2.90
CA LEU A 381 6.05 -25.79 -3.86
C LEU A 381 5.43 -24.53 -3.25
N MET A 382 4.67 -24.65 -2.15
CA MET A 382 4.13 -23.49 -1.44
C MET A 382 5.20 -22.73 -0.63
N TRP A 383 6.34 -23.33 -0.31
CA TRP A 383 7.41 -22.65 0.44
C TRP A 383 8.12 -21.58 -0.39
N ILE A 384 8.10 -21.70 -1.71
CA ILE A 384 8.86 -20.85 -2.63
C ILE A 384 8.17 -19.51 -2.90
N SER A 385 6.91 -19.32 -2.48
CA SER A 385 6.07 -18.19 -2.92
C SER A 385 5.49 -17.33 -1.79
N ARG A 386 5.94 -17.47 -0.54
CA ARG A 386 5.34 -16.81 0.65
C ARG A 386 6.00 -15.48 1.05
N GLY A 387 7.07 -15.08 0.37
CA GLY A 387 8.00 -14.04 0.82
C GLY A 387 7.60 -12.62 0.46
N ILE A 388 6.85 -12.44 -0.63
CA ILE A 388 6.42 -11.11 -1.08
C ILE A 388 5.07 -10.79 -0.49
N MET A 389 4.99 -9.69 0.24
CA MET A 389 3.70 -9.16 0.68
C MET A 389 3.29 -8.03 -0.25
N PRO A 390 2.14 -8.15 -0.93
CA PRO A 390 1.60 -7.01 -1.63
C PRO A 390 1.28 -5.94 -0.59
N TYR A 391 1.86 -4.75 -0.73
CA TYR A 391 1.40 -3.58 -0.01
C TYR A 391 0.02 -3.21 -0.58
N VAL A 392 -1.02 -3.42 0.22
CA VAL A 392 -2.40 -3.11 -0.17
C VAL A 392 -2.74 -1.78 0.50
N PRO A 393 -2.82 -0.65 -0.23
CA PRO A 393 -2.94 0.70 0.34
C PRO A 393 -4.31 1.01 0.96
N PHE A 394 -5.08 -0.01 1.37
CA PHE A 394 -6.43 0.13 1.91
C PHE A 394 -6.77 -0.89 3.01
N ILE A 395 -5.90 -1.88 3.28
CA ILE A 395 -6.05 -2.88 4.35
C ILE A 395 -5.02 -2.55 5.43
#